data_AF-A0A8C9S3N1-F1
#
_entry.id   AF-A0A8C9S3N1-F1
#
_cell.length_a   1.000
_cell.length_b   1.000
_cell.length_c   1.000
_cell.angle_alpha   90.00
_cell.angle_beta   90.00
_cell.angle_gamma   90.00
#
_symmetry.space_group_name_H-M   'P 1'
#
loop_
_entity.id
_entity.type
_entity.pdbx_description
1 polymer ?
#
loop_
_entity_poly.entity_id
_entity_poly.type
_entity_poly.pdbx_seq_one_letter_code
_entity_poly.pdbx_strand_id
1 'polypeptide(L)'
;MVVWTDAERAAITGVFEKLDYDFVGLNSLGRCLIVYPWTRRYFATFGNLFNADSIMGNAKVAAHGKVVLTGLETAMKNMDNIKNSFAPLSALHSEKLHVDPDNFRVSFLYPFSLNCLTP
;
A
#
# COMPACT_ATOMS: atom_id res chain seq x y z
N MET A 1 -19.39 -4.76 12.47
CA MET A 1 -18.05 -5.32 12.79
C MET A 1 -17.90 -6.55 11.91
N VAL A 2 -16.78 -6.66 11.18
CA VAL A 2 -16.56 -7.84 10.33
C VAL A 2 -16.18 -9.01 11.24
N VAL A 3 -16.76 -10.17 10.99
CA VAL A 3 -16.45 -11.40 11.72
C VAL A 3 -15.74 -12.32 10.73
N TRP A 4 -14.50 -12.67 11.07
CA TRP A 4 -13.69 -13.60 10.28
C TRP A 4 -13.79 -15.01 10.86
N THR A 5 -14.08 -15.97 10.00
CA THR A 5 -13.99 -17.40 10.31
C THR A 5 -12.54 -17.82 10.56
N ASP A 6 -12.34 -18.94 11.25
CA ASP A 6 -10.99 -19.48 11.51
C ASP A 6 -10.25 -19.82 10.21
N ALA A 7 -10.98 -20.30 9.19
CA ALA A 7 -10.44 -20.58 7.88
C ALA A 7 -9.93 -19.32 7.18
N GLU A 8 -10.67 -18.22 7.24
CA GLU A 8 -10.25 -16.93 6.67
C GLU A 8 -9.04 -16.37 7.39
N ARG A 9 -9.01 -16.45 8.72
CA ARG A 9 -7.85 -16.02 9.53
C ARG A 9 -6.60 -16.83 9.17
N ALA A 10 -6.73 -18.15 9.12
CA ALA A 10 -5.62 -19.03 8.76
C ALA A 10 -5.11 -18.76 7.34
N ALA A 11 -6.02 -18.52 6.39
CA ALA A 11 -5.64 -18.18 5.02
C ALA A 11 -4.87 -16.85 4.95
N ILE A 12 -5.33 -15.81 5.65
CA ILE A 12 -4.66 -14.50 5.69
C ILE A 12 -3.29 -14.62 6.33
N THR A 13 -3.20 -15.24 7.52
CA THR A 13 -1.91 -15.44 8.21
C THR A 13 -0.94 -16.25 7.34
N GLY A 14 -1.40 -17.32 6.70
CA GLY A 14 -0.57 -18.15 5.83
C GLY A 14 -0.06 -17.45 4.57
N VAL A 15 -0.70 -16.36 4.12
CA VAL A 15 -0.15 -15.47 3.08
C VAL A 15 0.97 -14.62 3.67
N PHE A 16 0.73 -13.95 4.80
CA PHE A 16 1.71 -13.07 5.43
C PHE A 16 3.00 -13.78 5.85
N GLU A 17 2.92 -15.04 6.27
CA GLU A 17 4.09 -15.87 6.61
C GLU A 17 5.02 -16.14 5.42
N LYS A 18 4.50 -16.07 4.19
CA LYS A 18 5.25 -16.35 2.95
C LYS A 18 5.71 -15.09 2.22
N LEU A 19 5.34 -13.91 2.71
CA LEU A 19 5.71 -12.66 2.05
C LEU A 19 7.19 -12.36 2.29
N ASP A 20 7.92 -12.14 1.20
CA ASP A 20 9.19 -11.43 1.24
C ASP A 20 8.89 -9.93 1.27
N TYR A 21 9.08 -9.30 2.43
CA TYR A 21 8.76 -7.88 2.63
C TYR A 21 9.62 -6.95 1.77
N ASP A 22 10.84 -7.37 1.44
CA ASP A 22 11.78 -6.56 0.67
C ASP A 22 11.36 -6.57 -0.79
N PHE A 23 11.10 -7.77 -1.32
CA PHE A 23 10.65 -7.95 -2.69
C PHE A 23 9.24 -7.40 -2.88
N VAL A 24 8.26 -7.84 -2.09
CA VAL A 24 6.86 -7.45 -2.25
C VAL A 24 6.67 -5.97 -1.95
N GLY A 25 7.35 -5.42 -0.96
CA GLY A 25 7.23 -4.00 -0.58
C GLY A 25 7.66 -3.07 -1.70
N LEU A 26 8.87 -3.29 -2.25
CA LEU A 26 9.38 -2.52 -3.38
C LEU A 26 8.50 -2.67 -4.62
N ASN A 27 8.14 -3.91 -4.99
CA ASN A 27 7.35 -4.16 -6.20
C ASN A 27 5.93 -3.56 -6.10
N SER A 28 5.31 -3.61 -4.93
CA SER A 28 3.95 -3.09 -4.74
C SER A 28 3.92 -1.57 -4.82
N LEU A 29 4.77 -0.89 -4.05
CA LEU A 29 4.82 0.58 -4.08
C LEU A 29 5.39 1.10 -5.40
N GLY A 30 6.43 0.46 -5.92
CA GLY A 30 7.02 0.80 -7.22
C GLY A 30 6.00 0.70 -8.34
N ARG A 31 5.22 -0.39 -8.40
CA ARG A 31 4.11 -0.54 -9.36
C ARG A 31 3.06 0.55 -9.20
N CYS A 32 2.67 0.89 -7.97
CA CYS A 32 1.71 1.97 -7.72
C CYS A 32 2.20 3.32 -8.31
N LEU A 33 3.46 3.67 -8.05
CA LEU A 33 4.07 4.91 -8.57
C LEU A 33 4.24 4.90 -10.10
N ILE A 34 4.47 3.73 -10.71
CA ILE A 34 4.60 3.58 -12.16
C ILE A 34 3.24 3.68 -12.85
N VAL A 35 2.26 2.88 -12.42
CA VAL A 35 0.94 2.73 -13.05
C VAL A 35 0.06 3.96 -12.77
N TYR A 36 0.17 4.54 -11.58
CA TYR A 36 -0.62 5.69 -11.14
C TYR A 36 0.28 6.89 -10.87
N PRO A 37 0.81 7.55 -11.91
CA PRO A 37 1.85 8.58 -11.77
C PRO A 37 1.44 9.78 -10.91
N TRP A 38 0.15 10.07 -10.77
CA TRP A 38 -0.35 11.13 -9.88
C TRP A 38 -0.04 10.88 -8.40
N THR A 39 0.13 9.62 -7.99
CA THR A 39 0.46 9.25 -6.60
C THR A 39 1.85 9.72 -6.18
N ARG A 40 2.75 9.96 -7.14
CA ARG A 40 4.13 10.45 -6.90
C ARG A 40 4.16 11.78 -6.15
N ARG A 41 3.10 12.60 -6.27
CA ARG A 41 2.99 13.90 -5.59
C ARG A 41 3.11 13.79 -4.06
N TYR A 42 2.70 12.67 -3.48
CA TYR A 42 2.77 12.42 -2.04
C TYR A 42 4.17 12.03 -1.56
N PHE A 43 5.08 11.71 -2.49
CA PHE A 43 6.43 11.19 -2.21
C PHE A 43 7.52 12.13 -2.72
N ALA A 44 7.30 13.45 -2.72
CA ALA A 44 8.25 14.43 -3.24
C ALA A 44 9.65 14.33 -2.60
N THR A 45 9.75 13.86 -1.36
CA THR A 45 11.03 13.69 -0.63
C THR A 45 11.82 12.46 -1.07
N PHE A 46 11.26 11.61 -1.94
CA PHE A 46 11.91 10.37 -2.39
C PHE A 46 12.93 10.62 -3.50
N GLY A 47 13.01 11.84 -4.03
CA GLY A 47 13.96 12.21 -5.08
C GLY A 47 13.44 11.85 -6.46
N ASN A 48 14.29 11.24 -7.30
CA ASN A 48 13.92 10.93 -8.68
C ASN A 48 12.90 9.79 -8.76
N LEU A 49 11.71 10.11 -9.26
CA LEU A 49 10.61 9.18 -9.56
C LEU A 49 10.09 9.36 -11.00
N PHE A 50 10.96 9.76 -11.93
CA PHE A 50 10.56 10.15 -13.28
C PHE A 50 10.16 8.95 -14.15
N ASN A 51 10.96 7.88 -14.13
CA ASN A 51 10.77 6.68 -14.93
C ASN A 51 10.81 5.39 -14.09
N ALA A 52 10.46 4.25 -14.69
CA ALA A 52 10.37 2.97 -13.99
C ALA A 52 11.69 2.56 -13.33
N ASP A 53 12.83 2.68 -14.02
CA ASP A 53 14.14 2.32 -13.47
C ASP A 53 14.50 3.18 -12.26
N SER A 54 14.24 4.48 -12.34
CA SER A 54 14.47 5.42 -11.23
C SER A 54 13.60 5.11 -10.01
N ILE A 55 12.38 4.60 -10.21
CA ILE A 55 11.46 4.21 -9.12
C ILE A 55 11.91 2.88 -8.51
N MET A 56 12.17 1.86 -9.34
CA MET A 56 12.53 0.52 -8.89
C MET A 56 13.94 0.47 -8.27
N GLY A 57 14.84 1.36 -8.67
CA GLY A 57 16.16 1.53 -8.05
C GLY A 57 16.19 2.44 -6.82
N ASN A 58 15.05 3.01 -6.40
CA ASN A 58 15.02 4.00 -5.33
C ASN A 58 14.98 3.36 -3.94
N ALA A 59 16.04 3.56 -3.15
CA ALA A 59 16.14 3.03 -1.79
C ALA A 59 15.02 3.54 -0.85
N LYS A 60 14.50 4.75 -1.05
CA LYS A 60 13.40 5.28 -0.23
C LYS A 60 12.06 4.64 -0.60
N VAL A 61 11.84 4.32 -1.88
CA VAL A 61 10.67 3.53 -2.32
C VAL A 61 10.74 2.13 -1.71
N ALA A 62 11.90 1.46 -1.77
CA ALA A 62 12.08 0.15 -1.15
C ALA A 62 11.81 0.20 0.37
N ALA A 63 12.40 1.16 1.08
CA ALA A 63 12.20 1.31 2.52
C ALA A 63 10.75 1.60 2.89
N HIS A 64 10.07 2.50 2.15
CA HIS A 64 8.68 2.83 2.44
C HIS A 64 7.71 1.70 2.06
N GLY A 65 8.01 0.93 1.01
CA GLY A 65 7.27 -0.29 0.66
C GLY A 65 7.21 -1.29 1.82
N LYS A 66 8.33 -1.47 2.54
CA LYS A 66 8.36 -2.29 3.77
C LYS A 66 7.46 -1.71 4.86
N VAL A 67 7.51 -0.39 5.08
CA VAL A 67 6.64 0.30 6.07
C VAL A 67 5.17 0.05 5.78
N VAL A 68 4.75 0.11 4.51
CA VAL A 68 3.37 -0.20 4.10
C VAL A 68 3.00 -1.64 4.46
N LEU A 69 3.85 -2.63 4.11
CA LEU A 69 3.59 -4.03 4.43
C LEU A 69 3.55 -4.31 5.93
N THR A 70 4.43 -3.70 6.73
CA THR A 70 4.38 -3.80 8.20
C THR A 70 3.10 -3.17 8.77
N GLY A 71 2.60 -2.09 8.15
CA GLY A 71 1.27 -1.56 8.45
C GLY A 71 0.18 -2.60 8.24
N LEU A 72 0.18 -3.27 7.08
CA LEU A 72 -0.78 -4.34 6.77
C LEU A 72 -0.67 -5.54 7.72
N GLU A 73 0.54 -5.92 8.10
CA GLU A 73 0.77 -6.97 9.09
C GLU A 73 0.15 -6.61 10.45
N THR A 74 0.20 -5.33 10.82
CA THR A 74 -0.47 -4.83 12.03
C THR A 74 -1.98 -5.01 11.96
N ALA A 75 -2.59 -4.81 10.78
CA ALA A 75 -4.01 -5.08 10.58
C ALA A 75 -4.34 -6.58 10.69
N MET A 76 -3.49 -7.45 10.12
CA MET A 76 -3.61 -8.91 10.25
C MET A 76 -3.52 -9.35 11.72
N LYS A 77 -2.62 -8.77 12.51
CA LYS A 77 -2.51 -9.06 13.96
C LYS A 77 -3.69 -8.53 14.78
N ASN A 78 -4.47 -7.60 14.24
CA ASN A 78 -5.59 -6.93 14.92
C ASN A 78 -6.91 -7.05 14.14
N MET A 79 -7.18 -8.21 13.52
CA MET A 79 -8.31 -8.41 12.59
C MET A 79 -9.69 -8.04 13.14
N ASP A 80 -9.90 -8.18 14.45
CA ASP A 80 -11.17 -7.83 15.10
C ASP A 80 -11.30 -6.34 15.43
N ASN A 81 -10.20 -5.58 15.38
CA ASN A 81 -10.12 -4.20 15.83
C ASN A 81 -9.40 -3.26 14.86
N ILE A 82 -9.35 -3.61 13.57
CA ILE A 82 -8.58 -2.87 12.53
C ILE A 82 -8.89 -1.37 12.55
N LYS A 83 -10.17 -0.99 12.66
CA LYS A 83 -10.59 0.42 12.65
C LYS A 83 -9.91 1.24 13.75
N ASN A 84 -9.85 0.71 14.97
CA ASN A 84 -9.22 1.41 16.08
C ASN A 84 -7.70 1.35 15.99
N SER A 85 -7.13 0.20 15.56
CA SER A 85 -5.69 0.06 15.34
C SER A 85 -5.15 1.04 14.29
N PHE A 86 -5.96 1.38 13.27
CA PHE A 86 -5.58 2.31 12.20
C PHE A 86 -6.10 3.73 12.38
N ALA A 87 -6.80 4.06 13.47
CA ALA A 87 -7.25 5.43 13.75
C ALA A 87 -6.11 6.48 13.63
N PRO A 88 -4.91 6.29 14.23
CA PRO A 88 -3.82 7.26 14.06
C PRO A 88 -3.30 7.34 12.62
N LEU A 89 -3.26 6.20 11.90
CA LEU A 89 -2.83 6.13 10.51
C LEU A 89 -3.82 6.86 9.58
N SER A 90 -5.12 6.69 9.85
CA SER A 90 -6.21 7.37 9.15
C SER A 90 -6.12 8.88 9.33
N ALA A 91 -5.93 9.36 10.56
CA ALA A 91 -5.76 10.79 10.84
C ALA A 91 -4.51 11.34 10.13
N LEU A 92 -3.38 10.62 10.17
CA LEU A 92 -2.18 11.01 9.44
C LEU A 92 -2.44 11.17 7.94
N HIS A 93 -3.06 10.19 7.29
CA HIS A 93 -3.23 10.23 5.84
C HIS A 93 -4.30 11.23 5.38
N SER A 94 -5.37 11.40 6.16
CA SER A 94 -6.47 12.32 5.81
C SER A 94 -6.19 13.76 6.22
N GLU A 95 -5.83 14.00 7.49
CA GLU A 95 -5.75 15.36 8.08
C GLU A 95 -4.39 16.04 7.85
N LYS A 96 -3.30 15.25 7.74
CA LYS A 96 -1.96 15.82 7.57
C LYS A 96 -1.46 15.69 6.13
N LEU A 97 -1.57 14.51 5.55
CA LEU A 97 -1.08 14.25 4.19
C LEU A 97 -2.12 14.56 3.10
N HIS A 98 -3.39 14.71 3.46
CA HIS A 98 -4.48 15.00 2.53
C HIS A 98 -4.48 14.05 1.32
N VAL A 99 -4.30 12.75 1.60
CA VAL A 99 -4.35 11.69 0.60
C VAL A 99 -5.79 11.51 0.15
N ASP A 100 -6.02 11.60 -1.16
CA ASP A 100 -7.34 11.33 -1.73
C ASP A 100 -7.71 9.86 -1.41
N PRO A 101 -8.88 9.60 -0.79
CA PRO A 101 -9.30 8.25 -0.42
C PRO A 101 -9.28 7.24 -1.58
N ASP A 102 -9.48 7.66 -2.83
CA ASP A 102 -9.43 6.77 -3.99
C ASP A 102 -8.03 6.17 -4.21
N ASN A 103 -6.96 6.82 -3.71
CA ASN A 103 -5.60 6.29 -3.79
C ASN A 103 -5.38 5.02 -2.97
N PHE A 104 -6.17 4.82 -1.90
CA PHE A 104 -6.10 3.57 -1.14
C PHE A 104 -6.62 2.41 -1.96
N ARG A 105 -7.68 2.60 -2.76
CA ARG A 105 -8.23 1.55 -3.61
C ARG A 105 -7.25 1.11 -4.69
N VAL A 106 -6.60 2.05 -5.37
CA VAL A 106 -5.62 1.73 -6.44
C VAL A 106 -4.31 1.15 -5.90
N SER A 107 -4.01 1.36 -4.62
CA SER A 107 -2.87 0.72 -3.95
C SER A 107 -3.11 -0.76 -3.64
N PHE A 108 -4.37 -1.19 -3.51
CA PHE A 108 -4.75 -2.56 -3.14
C PHE A 108 -5.43 -3.36 -4.26
N LEU A 109 -6.01 -2.70 -5.25
CA LEU A 109 -6.76 -3.33 -6.33
C LEU A 109 -6.53 -2.56 -7.63
N TYR A 110 -6.14 -3.31 -8.67
CA TYR A 110 -6.32 -3.08 -10.11
C TYR A 110 -5.07 -3.57 -10.89
N PRO A 111 -4.98 -4.87 -11.20
CA PRO A 111 -4.26 -5.30 -12.38
C PRO A 111 -5.04 -5.05 -13.68
N PHE A 112 -6.29 -4.57 -13.62
CA PHE A 112 -7.21 -4.61 -14.76
C PHE A 112 -8.14 -3.39 -14.84
N SER A 113 -7.58 -2.20 -15.04
CA SER A 113 -8.31 -1.10 -15.72
C SER A 113 -7.34 -0.13 -16.38
N LEU A 114 -6.57 -0.65 -17.34
CA LEU A 114 -6.30 0.13 -18.54
C LEU A 114 -7.54 -0.08 -19.43
N ASN A 115 -8.57 0.75 -19.28
CA ASN A 115 -9.51 1.16 -20.34
C ASN A 115 -10.64 1.97 -19.71
N CYS A 116 -10.99 3.07 -20.39
CA CYS A 116 -12.02 4.05 -20.04
C CYS A 116 -11.62 5.05 -18.95
N LEU A 117 -10.92 6.12 -19.37
CA LEU A 117 -11.50 7.47 -19.45
C LEU A 117 -10.36 8.49 -19.69
N THR A 118 -9.93 8.56 -20.95
CA THR A 118 -9.69 9.86 -21.58
C THR A 118 -11.06 10.49 -21.86
N PRO A 119 -11.15 11.82 -21.87
CA PRO A 119 -11.23 12.51 -23.14
C PRO A 119 -9.85 12.91 -23.67
#